data_AF-A0A257A7B5-F1
#
_entry.id   AF-A0A257A7B5-F1
#
_cell.length_a   1.000
_cell.length_b   1.000
_cell.length_c   1.000
_cell.angle_alpha   90.00
_cell.angle_beta   90.00
_cell.angle_gamma   90.00
#
_symmetry.space_group_name_H-M   'P 1'
#
loop_
_entity.id
_entity.type
_entity.pdbx_description
1 polymer ?
#
loop_
_entity_poly.entity_id
_entity_poly.type
_entity_poly.pdbx_seq_one_letter_code
_entity_poly.pdbx_strand_id
1 'polypeptide(L)'
;MEYVKYILVHPGGTIVGEATPVADGEWKISLSEEETATLTPGAGKLIVIAVSKLVGKPTVAESAFTIRSVVGYVGEELAAVRGEISGLESRIGSVEGVLREKKVVFL
;
A
#
# COMPACT_ATOMS: atom_id res chain seq x y z
N MET A 1 23.41 2.03 -18.23
CA MET A 1 23.62 1.02 -17.16
C MET A 1 23.79 -0.35 -17.80
N GLU A 2 24.54 -1.25 -17.19
CA GLU A 2 24.74 -2.63 -17.67
C GLU A 2 23.68 -3.59 -17.14
N TYR A 3 23.52 -3.62 -15.82
CA TYR A 3 22.49 -4.36 -15.12
C TYR A 3 22.14 -3.66 -13.81
N VAL A 4 20.94 -3.95 -13.31
CA VAL A 4 20.45 -3.47 -12.01
C VAL A 4 19.96 -4.66 -11.22
N LYS A 5 20.63 -4.95 -10.10
CA LYS A 5 20.19 -5.98 -9.15
C LYS A 5 19.41 -5.35 -8.01
N TYR A 6 18.52 -6.13 -7.42
CA TYR A 6 17.80 -5.71 -6.23
C TYR A 6 17.80 -6.79 -5.15
N ILE A 7 17.71 -6.34 -3.91
CA ILE A 7 17.51 -7.15 -2.72
C ILE A 7 16.33 -6.55 -1.98
N LEU A 8 15.25 -7.31 -1.87
CA LEU A 8 14.08 -6.95 -1.08
C LEU A 8 14.11 -7.75 0.23
N VAL A 9 14.30 -7.06 1.34
CA VAL A 9 14.26 -7.64 2.70
C VAL A 9 12.91 -7.32 3.32
N HIS A 10 12.23 -8.34 3.86
CA HIS A 10 10.93 -8.20 4.52
C HIS A 10 10.78 -9.26 5.63
N PRO A 11 9.74 -9.21 6.47
CA PRO A 11 9.61 -10.14 7.60
C PRO A 11 9.49 -11.62 7.19
N GLY A 12 9.03 -11.88 5.96
CA GLY A 12 8.89 -13.22 5.40
C GLY A 12 10.17 -13.77 4.77
N GLY A 13 11.23 -12.97 4.66
CA GLY A 13 12.50 -13.40 4.08
C GLY A 13 13.20 -12.34 3.25
N THR A 14 13.96 -12.81 2.27
CA THR A 14 14.71 -11.94 1.36
C THR A 14 14.57 -12.45 -0.06
N ILE A 15 14.25 -11.54 -0.97
CA ILE A 15 14.11 -11.80 -2.41
C ILE A 15 15.27 -11.09 -3.11
N VAL A 16 15.99 -11.81 -3.95
CA VAL A 16 17.12 -11.28 -4.73
C VAL A 16 16.82 -11.50 -6.20
N GLY A 17 16.93 -10.44 -6.99
CA GLY A 17 16.64 -10.52 -8.41
C GLY A 17 17.36 -9.47 -9.24
N GLU A 18 17.03 -9.47 -10.52
CA GLU A 18 17.53 -8.52 -11.50
C GLU A 18 16.36 -7.76 -12.11
N ALA A 19 16.48 -6.44 -12.18
CA ALA A 19 15.49 -5.59 -12.81
C ALA A 19 15.61 -5.69 -14.33
N THR A 20 14.49 -5.52 -15.03
CA THR A 20 14.46 -5.49 -16.49
C THR A 20 14.57 -4.05 -16.99
N PRO A 21 15.39 -3.77 -18.03
CA PRO A 21 15.46 -2.45 -18.62
C PRO A 21 14.16 -2.14 -19.36
N VAL A 22 13.62 -0.93 -19.18
CA VAL A 22 12.38 -0.48 -19.84
C VAL A 22 12.67 0.66 -20.81
N ALA A 23 13.50 1.61 -20.40
CA ALA A 23 13.99 2.71 -21.22
C ALA A 23 15.41 3.10 -20.77
N ASP A 24 16.03 4.08 -21.44
CA ASP A 24 17.36 4.52 -21.02
C ASP A 24 17.32 5.12 -19.61
N GLY A 25 18.15 4.58 -18.72
CA GLY A 25 18.15 4.92 -17.30
C GLY A 25 16.98 4.38 -16.47
N GLU A 26 15.98 3.74 -17.08
CA GLU A 26 14.78 3.25 -16.40
C GLU A 26 14.71 1.72 -16.33
N TRP A 27 14.45 1.21 -15.13
CA TRP A 27 14.46 -0.21 -14.82
C TRP A 27 13.24 -0.60 -14.01
N LYS A 28 12.68 -1.77 -14.30
CA LYS A 28 11.49 -2.30 -13.63
C LYS A 28 11.83 -3.55 -12.85
N ILE A 29 11.44 -3.55 -11.58
CA ILE A 29 11.44 -4.74 -10.74
C ILE A 29 10.04 -5.34 -10.80
N SER A 30 9.95 -6.62 -11.13
CA SER A 30 8.68 -7.37 -11.14
C SER A 30 8.85 -8.59 -10.26
N LEU A 31 7.96 -8.77 -9.29
CA LEU A 31 7.93 -9.95 -8.44
C LEU A 31 6.98 -10.98 -9.06
N SER A 32 7.33 -12.25 -8.98
CA SER A 32 6.42 -13.34 -9.34
C SER A 32 5.25 -13.43 -8.35
N GLU A 33 4.20 -14.18 -8.72
CA GLU A 33 3.09 -14.46 -7.79
C GLU A 33 3.58 -15.21 -6.54
N GLU A 34 4.51 -16.14 -6.72
CA GLU A 34 5.11 -16.93 -5.63
C GLU A 34 5.93 -16.05 -4.69
N GLU A 35 6.76 -15.16 -5.23
CA GLU A 35 7.52 -14.17 -4.48
C GLU A 35 6.59 -13.22 -3.71
N THR A 36 5.55 -12.71 -4.39
CA THR A 36 4.56 -11.81 -3.79
C THR A 36 3.79 -12.49 -2.66
N ALA A 37 3.49 -13.79 -2.78
CA ALA A 37 2.81 -14.57 -1.74
C ALA A 37 3.64 -14.72 -0.45
N THR A 38 4.97 -14.58 -0.52
CA THR A 38 5.83 -14.62 0.68
C THR A 38 5.86 -13.30 1.46
N LEU A 39 5.35 -12.19 0.88
CA LEU A 39 5.41 -10.86 1.47
C LEU A 39 4.52 -10.78 2.73
N THR A 40 5.17 -10.98 3.88
CA THR A 40 4.53 -10.85 5.19
C THR A 40 4.38 -9.37 5.58
N PRO A 41 3.23 -8.96 6.16
CA PRO A 41 3.03 -7.61 6.67
C PRO A 41 4.12 -7.16 7.65
N GLY A 42 4.56 -5.91 7.54
CA GLY A 42 5.60 -5.32 8.38
C GLY A 42 6.58 -4.43 7.61
N ALA A 43 7.73 -4.15 8.21
CA ALA A 43 8.75 -3.29 7.61
C ALA A 43 9.47 -4.00 6.45
N GLY A 44 9.50 -3.35 5.29
CA GLY A 44 10.24 -3.78 4.10
C GLY A 44 11.38 -2.83 3.78
N LYS A 45 12.45 -3.36 3.19
CA LYS A 45 13.58 -2.58 2.69
C LYS A 45 13.96 -3.06 1.29
N LEU A 46 13.99 -2.14 0.33
CA LEU A 46 14.48 -2.38 -1.02
C LEU A 46 15.88 -1.80 -1.15
N ILE A 47 16.83 -2.63 -1.56
CA ILE A 47 18.21 -2.24 -1.88
C ILE A 47 18.39 -2.45 -3.36
N VAL A 48 18.83 -1.42 -4.09
CA VAL A 48 19.07 -1.46 -5.52
C VAL A 48 20.55 -1.20 -5.79
N ILE A 49 21.14 -2.05 -6.61
CA ILE A 49 22.55 -2.01 -6.99
C ILE A 49 22.62 -1.87 -8.51
N ALA A 50 22.97 -0.67 -8.97
CA ALA A 50 23.10 -0.36 -10.39
C ALA A 50 24.58 -0.37 -10.80
N VAL A 51 24.92 -1.14 -11.83
CA VAL A 51 26.28 -1.23 -12.36
C VAL A 51 26.31 -0.64 -13.77
N SER A 52 27.26 0.27 -14.02
CA SER A 52 27.45 0.89 -15.32
C SER A 52 28.74 0.41 -15.99
N LYS A 53 28.66 0.00 -17.26
CA LYS A 53 29.83 -0.35 -18.10
C LYS A 53 30.89 0.76 -18.14
N LEU A 54 30.46 2.02 -18.05
CA LEU A 54 31.30 3.18 -18.39
C LEU A 54 32.15 3.70 -17.23
N VAL A 55 31.75 3.45 -15.98
CA VAL A 55 32.40 4.06 -14.80
C VAL A 55 32.91 3.05 -13.79
N GLY A 56 32.70 1.73 -14.00
CA GLY A 56 33.25 0.65 -13.18
C GLY A 56 32.84 0.64 -11.70
N LYS A 57 32.10 1.66 -11.24
CA LYS A 57 31.68 1.83 -9.86
C LYS A 57 30.19 1.49 -9.73
N PRO A 58 29.83 0.50 -8.90
CA PRO A 58 28.44 0.24 -8.58
C PRO A 58 27.87 1.40 -7.77
N THR A 59 26.62 1.75 -8.06
CA THR A 59 25.82 2.68 -7.24
C THR A 59 24.81 1.86 -6.44
N VAL A 60 24.71 2.15 -5.14
CA VAL A 60 23.77 1.48 -4.24
C VAL A 60 22.79 2.51 -3.69
N ALA A 61 21.50 2.20 -3.76
CA ALA A 61 20.43 3.00 -3.18
C ALA A 61 19.54 2.10 -2.32
N GLU A 62 19.00 2.67 -1.24
CA GLU A 62 18.13 1.95 -0.31
C GLU A 62 16.85 2.74 -0.07
N SER A 63 15.73 2.04 0.06
CA SER A 63 14.43 2.63 0.41
C SER A 63 13.70 1.72 1.40
N ALA A 64 13.13 2.33 2.44
CA ALA A 64 12.33 1.63 3.45
C ALA A 64 10.84 1.88 3.20
N PHE A 65 10.01 0.88 3.44
CA PHE A 65 8.57 0.94 3.26
C PHE A 65 7.83 -0.02 4.20
N THR A 66 6.51 -0.02 4.17
CA THR A 66 5.67 -0.91 4.99
C THR A 66 4.78 -1.76 4.10
N ILE A 67 4.87 -3.09 4.27
CA ILE A 67 3.97 -4.06 3.65
C ILE A 67 2.72 -4.16 4.53
N ARG A 68 1.55 -3.88 3.95
CA ARG A 68 0.27 -3.92 4.65
C ARG A 68 -0.44 -5.25 4.42
N SER A 69 -1.16 -5.70 5.44
CA SER A 69 -2.12 -6.80 5.29
C SER A 69 -3.32 -6.30 4.49
N VAL A 70 -3.72 -7.02 3.45
CA VAL A 70 -4.95 -6.72 2.70
C VAL A 70 -6.17 -6.81 3.61
N VAL A 71 -6.26 -7.85 4.44
CA VAL A 71 -7.38 -8.03 5.39
C VAL A 71 -7.40 -6.92 6.43
N GLY A 72 -6.22 -6.53 6.95
CA GLY A 72 -6.11 -5.43 7.91
C GLY A 72 -6.56 -4.10 7.30
N TYR A 73 -6.03 -3.78 6.11
CA TYR A 73 -6.40 -2.56 5.38
C TYR A 73 -7.90 -2.51 5.08
N VAL A 74 -8.47 -3.57 4.50
CA VAL A 74 -9.90 -3.63 4.19
C VAL A 74 -10.74 -3.59 5.47
N GLY A 75 -10.28 -4.20 6.56
CA GLY A 75 -10.95 -4.13 7.86
C GLY A 75 -11.02 -2.71 8.42
N GLU A 76 -9.92 -1.95 8.34
CA GLU A 76 -9.87 -0.54 8.73
C GLU A 76 -10.82 0.32 7.89
N GLU A 77 -10.76 0.18 6.56
CA GLU A 77 -11.66 0.89 5.64
C GLU A 77 -13.13 0.55 5.90
N LEU A 78 -13.45 -0.73 6.14
CA LEU A 78 -14.82 -1.16 6.44
C LEU A 78 -15.32 -0.61 7.78
N ALA A 79 -14.45 -0.55 8.80
CA ALA A 79 -14.79 0.02 10.10
C ALA A 79 -15.08 1.52 9.98
N ALA A 80 -14.28 2.25 9.20
CA ALA A 80 -14.51 3.67 8.93
C ALA A 80 -15.88 3.90 8.27
N VAL A 81 -16.18 3.16 7.19
CA VAL A 81 -17.47 3.24 6.50
C VAL A 81 -18.64 2.92 7.41
N ARG A 82 -18.52 1.90 8.28
CA ARG A 82 -19.57 1.56 9.26
C ARG A 82 -19.80 2.70 10.25
N GLY A 83 -18.74 3.35 10.72
CA GLY A 83 -18.83 4.52 11.59
C GLY A 83 -19.59 5.68 10.94
N GLU A 84 -19.31 5.95 9.66
CA GLU A 84 -20.02 6.98 8.90
C GLU A 84 -21.51 6.66 8.75
N ILE A 85 -21.87 5.40 8.44
CA ILE A 85 -23.26 4.97 8.32
C ILE A 85 -24.01 5.17 9.65
N SER A 86 -23.45 4.71 10.77
CA SER A 86 -24.09 4.90 12.08
C SER A 86 -24.25 6.38 12.46
N GLY A 87 -23.29 7.22 12.07
CA GLY A 87 -23.39 8.68 12.23
C GLY A 87 -24.52 9.28 11.39
N LEU A 88 -24.69 8.82 10.15
CA LEU A 88 -25.78 9.25 9.27
C LEU A 88 -27.15 8.80 9.78
N GLU A 89 -27.28 7.55 10.23
CA GLU A 89 -28.51 7.00 10.81
C GLU A 89 -28.97 7.83 12.03
N SER A 90 -28.03 8.21 12.90
CA SER A 90 -28.31 9.07 14.06
C SER A 90 -28.81 10.46 13.65
N ARG A 91 -28.22 11.04 12.59
CA ARG A 91 -28.66 12.33 12.04
C ARG A 91 -30.05 12.24 11.42
N ILE A 92 -30.33 11.18 10.69
CA ILE A 92 -31.66 10.93 10.09
C ILE A 92 -32.71 10.83 11.20
N GLY A 93 -32.47 10.01 12.23
CA GLY A 93 -33.41 9.88 13.36
C GLY A 93 -33.68 11.22 14.07
N SER A 94 -32.65 12.07 14.21
CA SER A 94 -32.81 13.41 14.77
C SER A 94 -33.68 14.32 13.90
N VAL A 95 -33.48 14.31 12.58
CA VAL A 95 -34.28 15.08 11.62
C VAL A 95 -35.73 14.60 11.60
N GLU A 96 -35.96 13.29 11.59
CA GLU A 96 -37.29 12.70 11.65
C GLU A 96 -38.03 13.10 12.93
N GLY A 97 -37.33 13.16 14.07
CA GLY A 97 -37.88 13.66 15.33
C GLY A 97 -38.38 15.10 15.22
N VAL A 98 -37.56 16.02 14.72
CA VAL A 98 -37.92 17.44 14.53
C VAL A 98 -39.11 17.60 13.59
N LEU A 99 -39.17 16.81 12.51
CA LEU A 99 -40.28 16.87 11.56
C LEU A 99 -41.60 16.40 12.19
N ARG A 100 -41.55 15.37 13.04
CA ARG A 100 -42.74 14.92 13.79
C ARG A 100 -43.22 15.99 14.76
N GLU A 101 -42.32 16.59 15.52
CA GLU A 101 -42.64 17.67 16.45
C GLU A 101 -43.31 18.85 15.72
N LYS A 102 -42.75 19.29 14.59
CA LYS A 102 -43.35 20.36 13.79
C LYS A 102 -44.74 20.01 13.26
N LYS A 103 -44.99 18.78 12.80
CA LYS A 103 -46.32 18.37 12.29
C LYS A 103 -47.41 18.41 13.36
N VAL A 104 -47.09 18.17 14.63
CA VAL A 104 -48.06 18.18 15.74
C VAL A 104 -48.48 19.60 16.13
N VAL A 105 -47.65 20.62 15.88
CA VAL A 105 -47.93 22.01 16.25
C VAL A 105 -48.92 22.71 15.30
N PHE A 106 -49.19 22.17 14.11
CA PHE A 106 -50.07 22.78 13.09
C PHE A 106 -51.46 22.14 12.98
N LEU A 107 -51.89 21.31 13.96
CA LEU A 107 -53.22 20.68 14.00
C LEU A 107 -54.02 21.12 15.22
#